data_AF-A0A124FUV0-F1
#
_entry.id   AF-A0A124FUV0-F1
#
_cell.length_a   1.000
_cell.length_b   1.000
_cell.length_c   1.000
_cell.angle_alpha   90.00
_cell.angle_beta   90.00
_cell.angle_gamma   90.00
#
_symmetry.space_group_name_H-M   'P 1'
#
loop_
_entity.id
_entity.type
_entity.pdbx_description
1 polymer ?
#
loop_
_entity_poly.entity_id
_entity_poly.type
_entity_poly.pdbx_seq_one_letter_code
_entity_poly.pdbx_strand_id
1 'polypeptide(L)' 'TKTKEGLKVQAVLDENIYLRGIKVSDDEISNINLARDEFHGDWNYSISPNL' A
#
# COMPACT_ATOMS: atom_id res chain seq x y z
N THR A 1 -3.78 -18.52 13.53
CA THR A 1 -5.00 -19.14 13.00
C THR A 1 -4.71 -19.74 11.64
N LYS A 2 -5.17 -20.96 11.32
CA LYS A 2 -5.03 -21.53 9.97
C LYS A 2 -6.30 -21.26 9.16
N THR A 3 -6.18 -20.87 7.90
CA THR A 3 -7.35 -20.80 7.00
C THR A 3 -7.84 -22.21 6.66
N LYS A 4 -9.07 -22.34 6.13
CA LYS A 4 -9.62 -23.64 5.68
C LYS A 4 -8.73 -24.35 4.65
N GLU A 5 -7.90 -23.60 3.93
CA GLU A 5 -6.97 -24.11 2.91
C GLU A 5 -5.55 -24.38 3.46
N GLY A 6 -5.34 -24.25 4.78
CA GLY A 6 -4.09 -24.64 5.43
C GLY A 6 -3.01 -23.56 5.53
N LEU A 7 -3.27 -22.33 5.08
CA LEU A 7 -2.36 -21.20 5.26
C LEU A 7 -2.21 -20.90 6.76
N LYS A 8 -0.96 -20.87 7.25
CA LYS A 8 -0.64 -20.45 8.61
C LYS A 8 -0.52 -18.93 8.65
N VAL A 9 -1.41 -18.27 9.38
CA VAL A 9 -1.34 -16.83 9.61
C VAL A 9 -0.56 -16.56 10.90
N GLN A 10 0.47 -15.73 10.79
CA GLN A 10 1.22 -15.15 11.91
C GLN A 10 0.89 -13.66 12.01
N ALA A 11 0.71 -13.17 13.23
CA ALA A 11 0.52 -11.76 13.52
C ALA A 11 1.52 -11.37 14.60
N VAL A 12 2.19 -10.24 14.40
CA VAL A 12 3.18 -9.69 15.32
C VAL A 12 2.87 -8.21 15.53
N LEU A 13 3.25 -7.69 16.69
CA LEU A 13 3.18 -6.26 16.93
C LEU A 13 4.23 -5.57 16.06
N ASP A 14 3.80 -4.55 15.32
CA ASP A 14 4.72 -3.62 14.66
C ASP A 14 5.04 -2.48 15.64
N GLU A 15 6.28 -2.48 16.15
CA GLU A 15 6.77 -1.47 17.10
C GLU A 15 7.40 -0.25 16.41
N ASN A 16 7.39 -0.21 15.07
CA ASN A 16 7.95 0.91 14.32
C ASN A 16 7.21 2.23 14.62
N ILE A 17 7.97 3.32 14.65
CA ILE A 17 7.43 4.67 14.83
C ILE A 17 7.11 5.26 13.46
N TYR A 18 5.82 5.39 13.17
CA TYR A 18 5.33 6.06 11.98
C TYR A 18 4.99 7.51 12.30
N LEU A 19 5.81 8.43 11.78
CA LEU A 19 5.58 9.86 11.96
C LEU A 19 4.26 10.26 11.30
N ARG A 20 3.42 10.98 12.04
CA ARG A 20 2.13 11.47 11.57
C ARG A 20 2.28 12.84 10.93
N GLY A 21 1.41 13.14 9.97
CA GLY A 21 1.35 14.46 9.33
C GLY A 21 2.44 14.74 8.31
N ILE A 22 3.17 13.72 7.86
CA ILE A 22 4.04 13.85 6.69
C ILE A 22 3.12 14.07 5.49
N LYS A 23 3.15 15.28 4.92
CA LYS A 23 2.44 15.61 3.69
C LYS A 23 3.39 15.38 2.52
N VAL A 24 3.03 14.46 1.64
CA VAL A 24 3.67 14.29 0.33
C VAL A 24 3.03 15.29 -0.62
N SER A 25 3.85 16.01 -1.38
CA SER A 25 3.38 16.95 -2.40
C SER A 25 2.78 16.22 -3.61
N ASP A 26 1.91 16.91 -4.35
CA ASP A 26 1.33 16.35 -5.58
C ASP A 26 2.42 16.08 -6.63
N ASP A 27 3.48 16.90 -6.66
CA ASP A 27 4.65 16.72 -7.52
C ASP A 27 5.39 15.41 -7.19
N GLU A 28 5.62 15.12 -5.90
CA GLU A 28 6.24 13.86 -5.47
C GLU A 28 5.40 12.64 -5.85
N ILE A 29 4.07 12.72 -5.69
CA ILE A 29 3.16 11.64 -6.11
C ILE A 29 3.16 11.50 -7.64
N SER A 30 3.25 12.59 -8.39
CA SER A 30 3.26 12.54 -9.86
C SER A 30 4.48 11.83 -10.45
N ASN A 31 5.58 11.79 -9.70
CA ASN A 31 6.80 11.06 -10.08
C ASN A 31 6.69 9.55 -9.86
N ILE A 32 5.65 9.08 -9.18
CA ILE A 32 5.40 7.66 -8.99
C ILE A 32 4.66 7.12 -10.22
N ASN A 33 5.13 6.00 -10.75
CA ASN A 33 4.41 5.26 -11.79
C ASN A 33 3.19 4.53 -11.18
N LEU A 34 2.15 5.31 -10.91
CA LEU A 34 0.92 4.91 -10.25
C LEU A 34 -0.20 4.70 -11.28
N ALA A 35 -0.66 3.46 -11.42
CA ALA A 35 -1.85 3.13 -12.19
C ALA A 35 -3.05 2.98 -11.24
N ARG A 36 -4.07 3.81 -11.42
CA ARG A 36 -5.31 3.76 -10.63
C ARG A 36 -6.32 2.83 -11.30
N ASP A 37 -7.00 2.02 -10.49
CA ASP A 37 -8.08 1.15 -10.98
C ASP A 37 -9.33 1.97 -11.35
N GLU A 38 -10.11 1.49 -12.32
CA GLU A 38 -11.39 2.11 -12.69
C GLU A 38 -12.40 2.04 -11.53
N PHE A 39 -12.34 0.98 -10.73
CA PHE A 39 -13.17 0.80 -9.55
C PHE A 39 -12.41 1.24 -8.29
N HIS A 40 -12.78 2.41 -7.76
CA HIS A 40 -12.16 3.03 -6.58
C HIS A 40 -10.64 3.22 -6.69
N GLY A 41 -10.18 3.85 -7.78
CA GLY A 41 -8.76 4.17 -8.01
C GLY A 41 -8.09 5.04 -6.93
N ASP A 42 -8.87 5.61 -6.01
CA ASP A 42 -8.40 6.28 -4.81
C ASP A 42 -7.87 5.30 -3.75
N TRP A 43 -8.37 4.06 -3.73
CA TRP A 43 -7.94 2.98 -2.83
C TRP A 43 -7.19 1.87 -3.56
N ASN A 44 -7.65 1.54 -4.77
CA ASN A 44 -7.17 0.45 -5.59
C ASN A 44 -6.21 0.99 -6.65
N TYR A 45 -4.93 0.76 -6.45
CA TYR A 45 -3.90 1.20 -7.37
C TYR A 45 -2.73 0.23 -7.41
N SER A 46 -1.96 0.29 -8.49
CA SER A 46 -0.71 -0.46 -8.67
C SER A 46 0.45 0.50 -8.87
N ILE A 47 1.60 0.16 -8.29
CA ILE A 47 2.86 0.88 -8.51
C ILE A 47 3.81 -0.09 -9.22
N SER A 48 4.32 0.34 -10.38
CA SER A 48 5.21 -0.49 -11.20
C SER A 48 6.60 0.16 -11.33
N PRO A 49 7.70 -0.61 -11.29
CA PRO A 49 9.04 -0.04 -11.39
C PRO A 49 9.35 0.57 -12.77
N ASN A 50 8.62 0.16 -13.82
CA ASN A 50 8.80 0.63 -15.19
C ASN A 50 7.44 1.05 -15.79
N LEU A 51 7.45 2.10 -16.62
CA LEU A 51 6.30 2.59 -17.40
C LEU A 51 6.04 1.71 -18.63
#